data_AF-A0A0U3PRN9-F1
#
_entry.id   AF-A0A0U3PRN9-F1
#
_cell.length_a   1.000
_cell.length_b   1.000
_cell.length_c   1.000
_cell.angle_alpha   90.00
_cell.angle_beta   90.00
_cell.angle_gamma   90.00
#
_symmetry.space_group_name_H-M   'P 1'
#
loop_
_entity.id
_entity.type
_entity.pdbx_description
1 polymer ?
#
loop_
_entity_poly.entity_id
_entity_poly.type
_entity_poly.pdbx_seq_one_letter_code
_entity_poly.pdbx_strand_id
1 'polypeptide(L)'
;MSLLVVGLSHRSAPVSVLERAALHMDAQVKLLQDTVAAEPATEAAVLATCNRIELYADVDKFHAGVAELSTLLAQHSGVGLEELTPYLYVHYEDRAVHHLFSVACGLDSMVVGEGQILGQIKDSLARAQDLHTAGRLLNDLFQQALRVGKRAHSETGIDRAGQSLVTFGLEQLSFGADVQEWARGKKALVIGAGSMSSLAAATLARAGVAEIVVANRTGERAERLAQILSEGDDTDVLARAVPMNAVPGELTRADVVVSCTGATGLVLTAEAVASAVRGRITEGTPDDAAGRRPDARPGAGEAPAHPRAAQAGTAARGPAGADENCPLDLPAVQAAPGFSVLGEAAVAGMPAAELEQHAAWVDNAPGPQTSAADPATVLDPAEEAEAIAALAALAATVGRIPERRKPEPVAEVPRPAPVLFVLDLAMPRDVDAAAHRLTGVRLVDIESLAEASADAPMAADVDQVRRIVADEVAAFGAALRAAHITPTVVALRTMAADVVAGEIARLEGRLPGLDDKHRAEITQTVKRVVDKLLHAPTVRVKQLAAEPGGAGYADALRTLFDLDQETVAAVSRADNDSENSKNRGPA
;
A
#
# COMPACT_ATOMS: atom_id res chain seq x y z
N MET A 1 25.38 -0.69 2.73
CA MET A 1 24.19 -1.40 3.21
C MET A 1 23.29 -0.45 3.96
N SER A 2 22.24 -0.01 3.27
CA SER A 2 21.21 0.91 3.75
C SER A 2 19.87 0.36 3.30
N LEU A 3 18.88 0.39 4.18
CA LEU A 3 17.53 -0.04 3.85
C LEU A 3 16.86 0.94 2.88
N LEU A 4 16.29 0.40 1.80
CA LEU A 4 15.55 1.15 0.80
C LEU A 4 14.19 0.50 0.56
N VAL A 5 13.16 1.31 0.43
CA VAL A 5 11.82 0.90 0.03
C VAL A 5 11.41 1.71 -1.18
N VAL A 6 11.03 1.01 -2.24
CA VAL A 6 10.39 1.60 -3.42
C VAL A 6 9.03 0.95 -3.55
N GLY A 7 7.98 1.75 -3.69
CA GLY A 7 6.64 1.20 -3.79
C GLY A 7 5.60 2.21 -4.19
N LEU A 8 4.38 1.70 -4.36
CA LEU A 8 3.17 2.46 -4.60
C LEU A 8 2.06 1.94 -3.68
N SER A 9 1.14 2.81 -3.31
CA SER A 9 0.02 2.47 -2.41
C SER A 9 -1.24 3.23 -2.82
N HIS A 10 -2.38 2.88 -2.23
CA HIS A 10 -3.64 3.60 -2.41
C HIS A 10 -3.58 5.10 -2.05
N ARG A 11 -2.58 5.54 -1.28
CA ARG A 11 -2.35 6.96 -1.00
C ARG A 11 -1.59 7.68 -2.11
N SER A 12 -0.74 6.98 -2.85
CA SER A 12 0.12 7.56 -3.87
C SER A 12 -0.38 7.33 -5.29
N ALA A 13 -1.13 6.26 -5.54
CA ALA A 13 -1.63 5.84 -6.85
C ALA A 13 -3.15 5.64 -6.83
N PRO A 14 -3.86 5.98 -7.92
CA PRO A 14 -5.26 5.61 -8.07
C PRO A 14 -5.41 4.08 -8.18
N VAL A 15 -6.57 3.55 -7.79
CA VAL A 15 -6.85 2.10 -7.78
C VAL A 15 -6.61 1.47 -9.15
N SER A 16 -6.96 2.15 -10.24
CA SER A 16 -6.74 1.65 -11.60
C SER A 16 -5.27 1.38 -11.95
N VAL A 17 -4.33 2.16 -11.39
CA VAL A 17 -2.89 1.94 -11.55
C VAL A 17 -2.44 0.77 -10.67
N LEU A 18 -2.93 0.67 -9.44
CA LEU A 18 -2.63 -0.43 -8.53
C LEU A 18 -3.11 -1.79 -9.06
N GLU A 19 -4.30 -1.83 -9.66
CA GLU A 19 -4.85 -3.04 -10.29
C GLU A 19 -4.00 -3.52 -11.46
N ARG A 20 -3.54 -2.58 -12.30
CA ARG A 20 -2.66 -2.92 -13.42
C ARG A 20 -1.27 -3.32 -12.95
N ALA A 21 -0.79 -2.72 -11.86
CA ALA A 21 0.51 -3.02 -11.30
C ALA A 21 0.52 -4.28 -10.41
N ALA A 22 -0.65 -4.85 -10.08
CA ALA A 22 -0.81 -5.97 -9.17
C ALA A 22 0.07 -7.16 -9.55
N LEU A 23 0.94 -7.57 -8.63
CA LEU A 23 1.87 -8.67 -8.86
C LEU A 23 1.25 -10.02 -8.52
N HIS A 24 1.12 -10.90 -9.50
CA HIS A 24 0.81 -12.30 -9.27
C HIS A 24 1.97 -13.05 -8.60
N MET A 25 1.69 -14.20 -7.98
CA MET A 25 2.66 -14.97 -7.20
C MET A 25 3.96 -15.25 -7.97
N ASP A 26 3.86 -15.71 -9.22
CA ASP A 26 5.03 -16.00 -10.05
C ASP A 26 5.85 -14.75 -10.37
N ALA A 27 5.21 -13.59 -10.54
CA ALA A 27 5.89 -12.31 -10.77
C ALA A 27 6.60 -11.83 -9.50
N GLN A 28 6.01 -12.02 -8.33
CA GLN A 28 6.66 -11.70 -7.05
C GLN A 28 7.94 -12.53 -6.82
N VAL A 29 7.88 -13.84 -7.13
CA VAL A 29 9.04 -14.72 -7.02
C VAL A 29 10.17 -14.27 -7.95
N LYS A 30 9.85 -13.98 -9.22
CA LYS A 30 10.85 -13.50 -10.18
C LYS A 30 11.41 -12.14 -9.80
N LEU A 31 10.57 -11.20 -9.37
CA LEU A 31 11.00 -9.89 -8.90
C LEU A 31 12.03 -10.00 -7.77
N LEU A 32 11.78 -10.86 -6.78
CA LEU A 32 12.69 -11.09 -5.66
C LEU A 32 14.03 -11.67 -6.12
N GLN A 33 14.00 -12.66 -7.02
CA GLN A 33 15.21 -13.30 -7.56
C GLN A 33 16.03 -12.32 -8.40
N ASP A 34 15.38 -11.55 -9.28
CA ASP A 34 16.05 -10.57 -10.12
C ASP A 34 16.62 -9.41 -9.29
N THR A 35 15.93 -9.02 -8.20
CA THR A 35 16.43 -7.98 -7.29
C THR A 35 17.73 -8.39 -6.62
N VAL A 36 17.81 -9.60 -6.05
CA VAL A 36 19.04 -10.09 -5.39
C VAL A 36 20.13 -10.44 -6.40
N ALA A 37 19.77 -10.73 -7.65
CA ALA A 37 20.75 -10.91 -8.72
C ALA A 37 21.34 -9.58 -9.23
N ALA A 38 20.67 -8.45 -8.98
CA ALA A 38 21.14 -7.14 -9.39
C ALA A 38 22.22 -6.60 -8.43
N GLU A 39 23.26 -5.97 -8.98
CA GLU A 39 24.42 -5.49 -8.20
C GLU A 39 24.13 -4.52 -7.04
N PRO A 40 23.06 -3.68 -7.02
CA PRO A 40 22.89 -2.78 -5.89
C PRO A 40 22.23 -3.42 -4.66
N ALA A 41 21.63 -4.61 -4.75
CA ALA A 41 20.81 -5.17 -3.67
C ALA A 41 21.34 -6.50 -3.12
N THR A 42 21.50 -6.59 -1.80
CA THR A 42 21.99 -7.80 -1.11
C THR A 42 20.85 -8.65 -0.55
N GLU A 43 19.79 -8.00 -0.08
CA GLU A 43 18.59 -8.63 0.46
C GLU A 43 17.36 -8.00 -0.20
N ALA A 44 16.28 -8.76 -0.38
CA ALA A 44 15.01 -8.27 -0.91
C ALA A 44 13.80 -8.94 -0.24
N ALA A 45 12.72 -8.18 -0.06
CA ALA A 45 11.40 -8.65 0.35
C ALA A 45 10.30 -7.85 -0.35
N VAL A 46 9.21 -8.50 -0.74
CA VAL A 46 8.08 -7.86 -1.44
C VAL A 46 6.83 -7.94 -0.58
N LEU A 47 6.23 -6.79 -0.29
CA LEU A 47 4.90 -6.68 0.29
C LEU A 47 3.92 -6.26 -0.80
N ALA A 48 3.18 -7.24 -1.32
CA ALA A 48 2.14 -7.04 -2.32
C ALA A 48 0.79 -7.38 -1.70
N THR A 49 -0.08 -6.38 -1.60
CA THR A 49 -1.45 -6.49 -1.09
C THR A 49 -2.41 -5.85 -2.07
N CYS A 50 -3.72 -5.84 -1.78
CA CYS A 50 -4.70 -5.11 -2.58
C CYS A 50 -4.52 -3.58 -2.58
N ASN A 51 -3.76 -3.03 -1.62
CA ASN A 51 -3.65 -1.59 -1.41
C ASN A 51 -2.22 -1.05 -1.56
N ARG A 52 -1.23 -1.93 -1.78
CA ARG A 52 0.17 -1.54 -1.94
C ARG A 52 1.00 -2.60 -2.63
N ILE A 53 2.06 -2.15 -3.30
CA ILE A 53 3.16 -2.96 -3.78
C ILE A 53 4.44 -2.27 -3.35
N GLU A 54 5.21 -2.94 -2.51
CA GLU A 54 6.43 -2.40 -1.92
C GLU A 54 7.56 -3.41 -2.05
N LEU A 55 8.69 -2.96 -2.57
CA LEU A 55 9.93 -3.71 -2.64
C LEU A 55 10.89 -3.12 -1.62
N TYR A 56 11.17 -3.91 -0.58
CA TYR A 56 12.15 -3.65 0.46
C TYR A 56 13.47 -4.28 0.03
N ALA A 57 14.55 -3.52 0.05
CA ALA A 57 15.87 -4.03 -0.27
C ALA A 57 16.96 -3.42 0.62
N ASP A 58 18.00 -4.20 0.91
CA ASP A 58 19.25 -3.66 1.44
C ASP A 58 20.16 -3.31 0.27
N VAL A 59 20.49 -2.01 0.13
CA VAL A 59 21.28 -1.51 -0.99
C VAL A 59 22.58 -0.84 -0.58
N ASP A 60 23.58 -0.94 -1.45
CA ASP A 60 24.87 -0.28 -1.22
C ASP A 60 24.87 1.20 -1.53
N LYS A 61 24.15 1.60 -2.59
CA LYS A 61 24.09 2.99 -3.06
C LYS A 61 22.65 3.40 -3.29
N PHE A 62 22.23 4.51 -2.69
CA PHE A 62 20.86 5.03 -2.78
C PHE A 62 20.39 5.24 -4.23
N HIS A 63 21.11 6.03 -5.03
CA HIS A 63 20.64 6.41 -6.37
C HIS A 63 20.58 5.22 -7.33
N ALA A 64 21.59 4.34 -7.27
CA ALA A 64 21.61 3.11 -8.08
C ALA A 64 20.50 2.14 -7.66
N GLY A 65 20.28 1.99 -6.35
CA GLY A 65 19.21 1.16 -5.80
C GLY A 65 17.83 1.66 -6.23
N VAL A 66 17.55 2.97 -6.12
CA VAL A 66 16.25 3.54 -6.53
C VAL A 66 15.98 3.30 -8.01
N ALA A 67 16.97 3.56 -8.88
CA ALA A 67 16.81 3.39 -10.32
C ALA A 67 16.54 1.92 -10.69
N GLU A 68 17.31 0.99 -10.10
CA GLU A 68 17.19 -0.44 -10.39
C GLU A 68 15.87 -1.02 -9.87
N LEU A 69 15.52 -0.77 -8.60
CA LEU A 69 14.29 -1.28 -7.99
C LEU A 69 13.04 -0.75 -8.68
N SER A 70 13.04 0.53 -9.09
CA SER A 70 11.92 1.12 -9.85
C SER A 70 11.77 0.45 -11.22
N THR A 71 12.89 0.16 -11.87
CA THR A 71 12.92 -0.51 -13.18
C THR A 71 12.41 -1.95 -13.06
N LEU A 72 12.86 -2.70 -12.06
CA LEU A 72 12.41 -4.07 -11.80
C LEU A 72 10.91 -4.12 -11.46
N LEU A 73 10.43 -3.19 -10.63
CA LEU A 73 9.00 -3.06 -10.34
C LEU A 73 8.17 -2.80 -11.60
N ALA A 74 8.62 -1.89 -12.48
CA ALA A 74 7.94 -1.61 -13.74
C ALA A 74 7.91 -2.85 -14.67
N GLN A 75 9.03 -3.56 -14.80
CA GLN A 75 9.13 -4.75 -15.63
C GLN A 75 8.21 -5.87 -15.17
N HIS A 76 8.19 -6.17 -13.86
CA HIS A 76 7.40 -7.28 -13.31
C HIS A 76 5.92 -6.95 -13.10
N SER A 77 5.58 -5.67 -12.94
CA SER A 77 4.19 -5.21 -12.89
C SER A 77 3.55 -5.10 -14.28
N GLY A 78 4.35 -5.03 -15.34
CA GLY A 78 3.86 -4.84 -16.71
C GLY A 78 3.38 -3.42 -17.01
N VAL A 79 3.61 -2.46 -16.09
CA VAL A 79 3.31 -1.04 -16.26
C VAL A 79 4.61 -0.29 -16.56
N GLY A 80 4.59 0.59 -17.57
CA GLY A 80 5.80 1.32 -17.97
C GLY A 80 6.37 2.19 -16.85
N LEU A 81 7.70 2.31 -16.79
CA LEU A 81 8.37 3.08 -15.74
C LEU A 81 7.95 4.56 -15.73
N GLU A 82 7.77 5.18 -16.91
CA GLU A 82 7.28 6.56 -17.04
C GLU A 82 5.87 6.75 -16.45
N GLU A 83 5.02 5.72 -16.55
CA GLU A 83 3.67 5.73 -15.99
C GLU A 83 3.66 5.51 -14.48
N LEU A 84 4.57 4.69 -13.95
CA LEU A 84 4.66 4.42 -12.51
C LEU A 84 5.38 5.53 -11.73
N THR A 85 6.39 6.18 -12.32
CA THR A 85 7.28 7.15 -11.65
C THR A 85 6.52 8.23 -10.85
N PRO A 86 5.43 8.85 -11.35
CA PRO A 86 4.68 9.86 -10.60
C PRO A 86 4.04 9.35 -9.31
N TYR A 87 3.83 8.03 -9.19
CA TYR A 87 3.12 7.40 -8.08
C TYR A 87 4.04 6.59 -7.16
N LEU A 88 5.30 6.38 -7.56
CA LEU A 88 6.30 5.71 -6.75
C LEU A 88 6.78 6.63 -5.63
N TYR A 89 6.76 6.13 -4.40
CA TYR A 89 7.44 6.76 -3.27
C TYR A 89 8.68 5.96 -2.90
N VAL A 90 9.62 6.68 -2.29
CA VAL A 90 10.90 6.12 -1.85
C VAL A 90 11.13 6.46 -0.38
N HIS A 91 11.46 5.46 0.42
CA HIS A 91 11.87 5.63 1.80
C HIS A 91 13.25 5.02 2.03
N TYR A 92 14.09 5.73 2.77
CA TYR A 92 15.49 5.37 3.01
C TYR A 92 15.76 5.32 4.51
N GLU A 93 16.53 4.32 4.93
CA GLU A 93 16.98 4.10 6.31
C GLU A 93 15.82 4.18 7.32
N ASP A 94 15.91 5.08 8.32
CA ASP A 94 14.93 5.22 9.39
C ASP A 94 13.52 5.49 8.86
N ARG A 95 13.37 6.16 7.70
CA ARG A 95 12.06 6.36 7.07
C ARG A 95 11.47 5.06 6.53
N ALA A 96 12.30 4.16 6.01
CA ALA A 96 11.85 2.84 5.56
C ALA A 96 11.40 1.95 6.72
N VAL A 97 12.13 2.01 7.85
CA VAL A 97 11.75 1.32 9.09
C VAL A 97 10.42 1.88 9.62
N HIS A 98 10.31 3.21 9.70
CA HIS A 98 9.09 3.89 10.14
C HIS A 98 7.90 3.52 9.26
N HIS A 99 8.08 3.50 7.94
CA HIS A 99 7.04 3.11 6.98
C HIS A 99 6.54 1.70 7.26
N LEU A 100 7.42 0.70 7.32
CA LEU A 100 7.00 -0.68 7.58
C LEU A 100 6.28 -0.83 8.93
N PHE A 101 6.75 -0.16 9.98
CA PHE A 101 6.11 -0.21 11.29
C PHE A 101 4.73 0.46 11.25
N SER A 102 4.59 1.59 10.55
CA SER A 102 3.30 2.27 10.35
C SER A 102 2.31 1.40 9.57
N VAL A 103 2.78 0.72 8.52
CA VAL A 103 2.02 -0.26 7.75
C VAL A 103 1.61 -1.44 8.62
N ALA A 104 2.52 -2.01 9.42
CA ALA A 104 2.24 -3.13 10.32
C ALA A 104 1.23 -2.78 11.43
N CYS A 105 1.23 -1.51 11.87
CA CYS A 105 0.25 -0.97 12.79
C CYS A 105 -1.11 -0.62 12.12
N GLY A 106 -1.22 -0.74 10.80
CA GLY A 106 -2.44 -0.42 10.06
C GLY A 106 -2.72 1.08 9.93
N LEU A 107 -1.76 1.96 10.24
CA LEU A 107 -1.92 3.42 10.10
C LEU A 107 -2.02 3.86 8.64
N ASP A 108 -1.29 3.15 7.79
CA ASP A 108 -1.29 3.37 6.35
C ASP A 108 -2.23 2.43 5.62
N SER A 109 -3.14 1.72 6.30
CA SER A 109 -4.18 0.92 5.66
C SER A 109 -5.36 1.81 5.24
N MET A 110 -6.12 1.35 4.24
CA MET A 110 -7.35 2.02 3.78
C MET A 110 -8.42 2.09 4.87
N VAL A 111 -8.53 1.02 5.66
CA VAL A 111 -9.23 1.02 6.94
C VAL A 111 -8.19 0.98 8.04
N VAL A 112 -8.11 2.07 8.81
CA VAL A 112 -7.11 2.24 9.86
C VAL A 112 -7.34 1.20 10.95
N GLY A 113 -6.28 0.46 11.32
CA GLY A 113 -6.36 -0.59 12.34
C GLY A 113 -6.76 -1.98 11.84
N GLU A 114 -6.85 -2.18 10.51
CA GLU A 114 -7.12 -3.50 9.97
C GLU A 114 -6.00 -4.50 10.31
N GLY A 115 -6.32 -5.53 11.12
CA GLY A 115 -5.35 -6.53 11.57
C GLY A 115 -4.86 -7.52 10.50
N GLN A 116 -5.39 -7.47 9.27
CA GLN A 116 -5.00 -8.39 8.18
C GLN A 116 -3.59 -8.13 7.66
N ILE A 117 -3.13 -6.88 7.71
CA ILE A 117 -1.81 -6.48 7.22
C ILE A 117 -0.69 -7.23 7.94
N LEU A 118 -0.87 -7.55 9.23
CA LEU A 118 0.07 -8.37 9.99
C LEU A 118 0.23 -9.78 9.42
N GLY A 119 -0.86 -10.39 8.96
CA GLY A 119 -0.81 -11.68 8.27
C GLY A 119 -0.08 -11.57 6.94
N GLN A 120 -0.36 -10.53 6.15
CA GLN A 120 0.27 -10.29 4.86
C GLN A 120 1.78 -10.04 4.98
N ILE A 121 2.22 -9.24 5.97
CA ILE A 121 3.63 -9.01 6.27
C ILE A 121 4.32 -10.32 6.67
N LYS A 122 3.66 -11.15 7.48
CA LYS A 122 4.19 -12.47 7.88
C LYS A 122 4.36 -13.38 6.67
N ASP A 123 3.38 -13.43 5.78
CA ASP A 123 3.42 -14.27 4.57
C ASP A 123 4.49 -13.77 3.58
N SER A 124 4.65 -12.45 3.44
CA SER A 124 5.72 -11.82 2.66
C SER A 124 7.11 -12.18 3.20
N LEU A 125 7.31 -12.12 4.51
CA LEU A 125 8.57 -12.52 5.13
C LEU A 125 8.84 -14.02 4.91
N ALA A 126 7.85 -14.89 5.14
CA ALA A 126 7.99 -16.33 4.94
C ALA A 126 8.41 -16.64 3.49
N ARG A 127 7.79 -15.98 2.50
CA ARG A 127 8.17 -16.13 1.09
C ARG A 127 9.60 -15.69 0.83
N ALA A 128 10.02 -14.55 1.37
CA ALA A 128 11.38 -14.05 1.18
C ALA A 128 12.42 -14.99 1.84
N GLN A 129 12.09 -15.61 2.98
CA GLN A 129 12.91 -16.62 3.65
C GLN A 129 13.00 -17.92 2.85
N ASP A 130 11.87 -18.42 2.34
CA ASP A 130 11.80 -19.64 1.52
C ASP A 130 12.61 -19.51 0.22
N LEU A 131 12.62 -18.31 -0.36
CA LEU A 131 13.40 -17.98 -1.55
C LEU A 131 14.86 -17.58 -1.24
N HIS A 132 15.24 -17.52 0.03
CA HIS A 132 16.57 -17.07 0.49
C HIS A 132 16.95 -15.67 -0.03
N THR A 133 15.97 -14.78 -0.11
CA THR A 133 16.14 -13.38 -0.54
C THR A 133 16.12 -12.41 0.63
N ALA A 134 15.47 -12.75 1.74
CA ALA A 134 15.62 -12.03 3.01
C ALA A 134 16.86 -12.56 3.76
N GLY A 135 17.82 -11.69 4.01
CA GLY A 135 18.93 -11.98 4.90
C GLY A 135 18.63 -11.54 6.33
N ARG A 136 19.65 -11.12 7.06
CA ARG A 136 19.52 -10.78 8.48
C ARG A 136 18.74 -9.48 8.66
N LEU A 137 19.06 -8.45 7.87
CA LEU A 137 18.50 -7.12 8.05
C LEU A 137 16.99 -7.14 7.86
N LEU A 138 16.52 -7.69 6.74
CA LEU A 138 15.10 -7.75 6.43
C LEU A 138 14.34 -8.70 7.36
N ASN A 139 14.96 -9.81 7.78
CA ASN A 139 14.32 -10.73 8.73
C ASN A 139 14.09 -10.05 10.10
N ASP A 140 15.12 -9.42 10.66
CA ASP A 140 15.01 -8.72 11.95
C ASP A 140 14.00 -7.56 11.86
N LEU A 141 14.02 -6.81 10.75
CA LEU A 141 13.09 -5.72 10.48
C LEU A 141 11.62 -6.18 10.44
N PHE A 142 11.30 -7.20 9.63
CA PHE A 142 9.91 -7.67 9.49
C PHE A 142 9.42 -8.34 10.78
N GLN A 143 10.29 -9.09 11.49
CA GLN A 143 9.94 -9.66 12.80
C GLN A 143 9.70 -8.58 13.86
N GLN A 144 10.47 -7.49 13.86
CA GLN A 144 10.21 -6.34 14.71
C GLN A 144 8.89 -5.68 14.32
N ALA A 145 8.63 -5.44 13.03
CA ALA A 145 7.37 -4.87 12.55
C ALA A 145 6.14 -5.66 13.01
N LEU A 146 6.20 -7.00 12.93
CA LEU A 146 5.14 -7.88 13.42
C LEU A 146 4.92 -7.76 14.93
N ARG A 147 5.98 -7.57 15.72
CA ARG A 147 5.89 -7.36 17.18
C ARG A 147 5.31 -5.99 17.50
N VAL A 148 5.77 -4.95 16.82
CA VAL A 148 5.29 -3.56 16.99
C VAL A 148 3.82 -3.45 16.64
N GLY A 149 3.40 -4.02 15.50
CA GLY A 149 2.00 -3.99 15.10
C GLY A 149 1.09 -4.76 16.07
N LYS A 150 1.48 -5.96 16.54
CA LYS A 150 0.73 -6.69 17.59
C LYS A 150 0.61 -5.88 18.88
N ARG A 151 1.71 -5.24 19.29
CA ARG A 151 1.74 -4.39 20.48
C ARG A 151 0.77 -3.21 20.34
N ALA A 152 0.80 -2.50 19.21
CA ALA A 152 -0.10 -1.38 18.93
C ALA A 152 -1.57 -1.80 18.98
N HIS A 153 -1.95 -2.93 18.36
CA HIS A 153 -3.33 -3.45 18.41
C HIS A 153 -3.75 -3.83 19.84
N SER A 154 -2.83 -4.36 20.65
CA SER A 154 -3.12 -4.74 22.05
C SER A 154 -3.13 -3.57 23.06
N GLU A 155 -2.33 -2.53 22.84
CA GLU A 155 -2.13 -1.42 23.79
C GLU A 155 -2.98 -0.18 23.46
N THR A 156 -3.63 -0.14 22.29
CA THR A 156 -4.41 1.02 21.82
C THR A 156 -5.83 0.65 21.43
N GLY A 157 -6.69 1.66 21.24
CA GLY A 157 -8.06 1.48 20.75
C GLY A 157 -8.16 1.23 19.24
N ILE A 158 -7.04 1.11 18.52
CA ILE A 158 -7.03 1.07 17.05
C ILE A 158 -7.83 -0.10 16.47
N ASP A 159 -7.99 -1.19 17.21
CA ASP A 159 -8.78 -2.37 16.80
C ASP A 159 -10.30 -2.10 16.78
N ARG A 160 -10.80 -1.23 17.68
CA ARG A 160 -12.21 -0.78 17.64
C ARG A 160 -12.48 0.10 16.44
N ALA A 161 -11.40 0.74 15.99
CA ALA A 161 -11.31 1.65 14.88
C ALA A 161 -11.20 0.87 13.54
N GLY A 162 -10.50 -0.27 13.56
CA GLY A 162 -10.26 -1.17 12.44
C GLY A 162 -11.17 -2.38 12.39
N GLN A 163 -12.49 -2.15 12.29
CA GLN A 163 -13.37 -3.21 11.82
C GLN A 163 -12.84 -3.76 10.49
N SER A 164 -12.92 -5.07 10.25
CA SER A 164 -12.40 -5.62 8.99
C SER A 164 -13.02 -4.92 7.77
N LEU A 165 -12.29 -4.84 6.65
CA LEU A 165 -12.82 -4.27 5.38
C LEU A 165 -14.18 -4.85 5.00
N VAL A 166 -14.44 -6.11 5.36
CA VAL A 166 -15.74 -6.75 5.16
C VAL A 166 -16.82 -6.07 6.00
N THR A 167 -16.59 -5.90 7.30
CA THR A 167 -17.59 -5.35 8.21
C THR A 167 -17.91 -3.90 7.84
N PHE A 168 -16.87 -3.10 7.59
CA PHE A 168 -17.04 -1.73 7.11
C PHE A 168 -17.76 -1.70 5.75
N GLY A 169 -17.45 -2.64 4.85
CA GLY A 169 -18.18 -2.85 3.60
C GLY A 169 -19.67 -3.12 3.78
N LEU A 170 -20.03 -3.95 4.75
CA LEU A 170 -21.43 -4.25 5.09
C LEU A 170 -22.14 -3.04 5.70
N GLU A 171 -21.47 -2.25 6.55
CA GLU A 171 -22.00 -0.99 7.10
C GLU A 171 -22.27 0.03 5.98
N GLN A 172 -21.36 0.13 5.00
CA GLN A 172 -21.59 0.97 3.83
C GLN A 172 -22.80 0.49 3.03
N LEU A 173 -22.93 -0.82 2.79
CA LEU A 173 -24.07 -1.40 2.08
C LEU A 173 -25.41 -1.23 2.82
N SER A 174 -25.42 -1.22 4.15
CA SER A 174 -26.63 -1.10 4.98
C SER A 174 -27.20 0.33 5.07
N PHE A 175 -26.55 1.33 4.46
CA PHE A 175 -26.94 2.76 4.56
C PHE A 175 -26.96 3.27 6.01
N GLY A 176 -26.08 2.77 6.87
CA GLY A 176 -26.02 3.17 8.29
C GLY A 176 -27.11 2.54 9.16
N ALA A 177 -27.91 1.62 8.63
CA ALA A 177 -28.73 0.72 9.45
C ALA A 177 -27.82 -0.28 10.18
N ASP A 178 -28.30 -0.80 11.31
CA ASP A 178 -27.64 -1.90 12.00
C ASP A 178 -27.45 -3.09 11.05
N VAL A 179 -26.20 -3.55 10.91
CA VAL A 179 -25.84 -4.58 9.93
C VAL A 179 -26.54 -5.90 10.24
N GLN A 180 -26.79 -6.23 11.51
CA GLN A 180 -27.48 -7.47 11.87
C GLN A 180 -28.95 -7.41 11.48
N GLU A 181 -29.63 -6.31 11.79
CA GLU A 181 -31.02 -6.12 11.38
C GLU A 181 -31.17 -6.11 9.86
N TRP A 182 -30.25 -5.44 9.15
CA TRP A 182 -30.25 -5.37 7.70
C TRP A 182 -29.96 -6.73 7.04
N ALA A 183 -29.00 -7.50 7.56
CA ALA A 183 -28.60 -8.79 6.98
C ALA A 183 -29.60 -9.92 7.29
N ARG A 184 -30.43 -9.76 8.33
CA ARG A 184 -31.33 -10.82 8.80
C ARG A 184 -32.24 -11.36 7.70
N GLY A 185 -32.23 -12.68 7.51
CA GLY A 185 -33.11 -13.35 6.56
C GLY A 185 -32.69 -13.23 5.08
N LYS A 186 -31.63 -12.46 4.77
CA LYS A 186 -31.11 -12.32 3.42
C LYS A 186 -30.33 -13.55 2.97
N LYS A 187 -30.24 -13.74 1.66
CA LYS A 187 -29.40 -14.75 1.02
C LYS A 187 -28.10 -14.13 0.54
N ALA A 188 -26.97 -14.70 0.95
CA ALA A 188 -25.66 -14.24 0.55
C ALA A 188 -24.99 -15.20 -0.44
N LEU A 189 -24.32 -14.64 -1.45
CA LEU A 189 -23.43 -15.35 -2.36
C LEU A 189 -22.00 -14.87 -2.13
N VAL A 190 -21.11 -15.76 -1.72
CA VAL A 190 -19.69 -15.48 -1.54
C VAL A 190 -18.92 -16.10 -2.71
N ILE A 191 -18.21 -15.27 -3.46
CA ILE A 191 -17.40 -15.69 -4.61
C ILE A 191 -15.93 -15.69 -4.19
N GLY A 192 -15.35 -16.88 -4.16
CA GLY A 192 -14.03 -17.17 -3.62
C GLY A 192 -14.09 -18.04 -2.36
N ALA A 193 -12.96 -18.66 -2.04
CA ALA A 193 -12.76 -19.44 -0.82
C ALA A 193 -11.36 -19.18 -0.22
N GLY A 194 -10.87 -17.94 -0.37
CA GLY A 194 -9.62 -17.47 0.22
C GLY A 194 -9.83 -17.01 1.68
N SER A 195 -8.77 -16.55 2.34
CA SER A 195 -8.84 -16.00 3.69
C SER A 195 -9.89 -14.88 3.81
N MET A 196 -9.93 -13.97 2.82
CA MET A 196 -10.92 -12.89 2.74
C MET A 196 -12.34 -13.40 2.55
N SER A 197 -12.55 -14.38 1.66
CA SER A 197 -13.88 -14.98 1.45
C SER A 197 -14.37 -15.70 2.71
N SER A 198 -13.46 -16.38 3.43
CA SER A 198 -13.78 -17.06 4.70
C SER A 198 -14.17 -16.06 5.79
N LEU A 199 -13.43 -14.95 5.92
CA LEU A 199 -13.79 -13.88 6.85
C LEU A 199 -15.12 -13.23 6.46
N ALA A 200 -15.34 -12.98 5.17
CA ALA A 200 -16.59 -12.43 4.66
C ALA A 200 -17.78 -13.33 5.00
N ALA A 201 -17.66 -14.62 4.70
CA ALA A 201 -18.71 -15.60 5.00
C ALA A 201 -18.97 -15.72 6.51
N ALA A 202 -17.92 -15.77 7.34
CA ALA A 202 -18.07 -15.80 8.81
C ALA A 202 -18.72 -14.51 9.36
N THR A 203 -18.40 -13.36 8.77
CA THR A 203 -18.98 -12.07 9.18
C THR A 203 -20.45 -11.97 8.79
N LEU A 204 -20.81 -12.42 7.58
CA LEU A 204 -22.20 -12.52 7.13
C LEU A 204 -23.00 -13.49 8.01
N ALA A 205 -22.43 -14.66 8.35
CA ALA A 205 -23.07 -15.64 9.24
C ALA A 205 -23.40 -15.02 10.61
N ARG A 206 -22.44 -14.31 11.22
CA ARG A 206 -22.66 -13.57 12.48
C ARG A 206 -23.64 -12.41 12.34
N ALA A 207 -23.77 -11.83 11.15
CA ALA A 207 -24.76 -10.80 10.86
C ALA A 207 -26.19 -11.37 10.71
N GLY A 208 -26.37 -12.69 10.63
CA GLY A 208 -27.69 -13.33 10.64
C GLY A 208 -28.33 -13.56 9.26
N VAL A 209 -27.54 -13.64 8.19
CA VAL A 209 -28.04 -14.10 6.89
C VAL A 209 -28.62 -15.52 6.99
N ALA A 210 -29.67 -15.82 6.22
CA ALA A 210 -30.35 -17.11 6.28
C ALA A 210 -29.64 -18.21 5.49
N GLU A 211 -29.03 -17.84 4.36
CA GLU A 211 -28.35 -18.78 3.45
C GLU A 211 -27.05 -18.16 2.95
N ILE A 212 -25.95 -18.91 2.99
CA ILE A 212 -24.67 -18.57 2.36
C ILE A 212 -24.35 -19.59 1.28
N VAL A 213 -24.25 -19.11 0.05
CA VAL A 213 -23.80 -19.90 -1.09
C VAL A 213 -22.35 -19.55 -1.37
N VAL A 214 -21.45 -20.53 -1.34
CA VAL A 214 -20.02 -20.33 -1.61
C VAL A 214 -19.68 -20.85 -3.01
N ALA A 215 -19.25 -19.96 -3.90
CA ALA A 215 -18.80 -20.30 -5.24
C ALA A 215 -17.27 -20.18 -5.33
N ASN A 216 -16.59 -21.21 -5.81
CA ASN A 216 -15.15 -21.14 -6.04
C ASN A 216 -14.73 -21.95 -7.27
N ARG A 217 -13.60 -21.58 -7.88
CA ARG A 217 -13.01 -22.32 -9.01
C ARG A 217 -12.57 -23.72 -8.57
N THR A 218 -12.07 -23.84 -7.35
CA THR A 218 -11.73 -25.13 -6.73
C THR A 218 -12.86 -25.54 -5.79
N GLY A 219 -13.69 -26.51 -6.22
CA GLY A 219 -14.89 -26.94 -5.50
C GLY A 219 -14.62 -27.39 -4.06
N GLU A 220 -13.57 -28.20 -3.84
CA GLU A 220 -13.17 -28.70 -2.52
C GLU A 220 -12.96 -27.57 -1.49
N ARG A 221 -12.41 -26.43 -1.90
CA ARG A 221 -12.23 -25.27 -0.99
C ARG A 221 -13.55 -24.61 -0.62
N ALA A 222 -14.50 -24.53 -1.56
CA ALA A 222 -15.84 -24.01 -1.27
C ALA A 222 -16.62 -24.96 -0.36
N GLU A 223 -16.52 -26.27 -0.58
CA GLU A 223 -17.13 -27.31 0.25
C GLU A 223 -16.60 -27.25 1.68
N ARG A 224 -15.28 -27.17 1.85
CA ARG A 224 -14.65 -27.01 3.17
C ARG A 224 -15.14 -25.74 3.89
N LEU A 225 -15.23 -24.60 3.20
CA LEU A 225 -15.71 -23.37 3.82
C LEU A 225 -17.19 -23.50 4.23
N ALA A 226 -18.05 -24.06 3.37
CA ALA A 226 -19.45 -24.28 3.67
C ALA A 226 -19.64 -25.24 4.87
N GLN A 227 -18.80 -26.27 4.97
CA GLN A 227 -18.79 -27.21 6.10
C GLN A 227 -18.43 -26.49 7.41
N ILE A 228 -17.35 -25.70 7.42
CA ILE A 228 -16.93 -24.92 8.61
C ILE A 228 -18.05 -23.99 9.11
N LEU A 229 -18.80 -23.37 8.19
CA LEU A 229 -19.90 -22.47 8.55
C LEU A 229 -21.11 -23.24 9.10
N SER A 230 -21.38 -24.45 8.60
CA SER A 230 -22.50 -25.28 9.03
C SER A 230 -22.23 -26.01 10.36
N GLU A 231 -20.97 -26.24 10.70
CA GLU A 231 -20.54 -26.89 11.95
C GLU A 231 -20.34 -25.91 13.11
N GLY A 232 -20.40 -24.59 12.86
CA GLY A 232 -20.25 -23.58 13.91
C GLY A 232 -21.48 -23.51 14.81
N ASP A 233 -21.34 -23.85 16.09
CA ASP A 233 -22.42 -23.87 17.09
C ASP A 233 -23.09 -22.50 17.35
N ASP A 234 -22.51 -21.39 16.87
CA ASP A 234 -22.95 -20.02 17.18
C ASP A 234 -23.89 -19.39 16.13
N THR A 235 -24.18 -20.04 14.99
CA THR A 235 -24.98 -19.44 13.90
C THR A 235 -25.91 -20.42 13.18
N ASP A 236 -27.22 -20.13 13.15
CA ASP A 236 -28.25 -20.90 12.42
C ASP A 236 -28.25 -20.62 10.90
N VAL A 237 -27.08 -20.65 10.24
CA VAL A 237 -26.94 -20.33 8.81
C VAL A 237 -26.91 -21.58 7.94
N LEU A 238 -27.67 -21.60 6.85
CA LEU A 238 -27.57 -22.66 5.84
C LEU A 238 -26.41 -22.35 4.90
N ALA A 239 -25.34 -23.16 4.89
CA ALA A 239 -24.23 -22.97 3.97
C ALA A 239 -24.14 -24.10 2.92
N ARG A 240 -23.93 -23.75 1.65
CA ARG A 240 -23.70 -24.72 0.58
C ARG A 240 -22.66 -24.25 -0.43
N ALA A 241 -21.92 -25.19 -0.99
CA ALA A 241 -20.97 -24.92 -2.07
C ALA A 241 -21.63 -25.09 -3.44
N VAL A 242 -21.23 -24.26 -4.41
CA VAL A 242 -21.63 -24.37 -5.81
C VAL A 242 -20.43 -24.23 -6.75
N PRO A 243 -20.47 -24.85 -7.94
CA PRO A 243 -19.46 -24.62 -8.95
C PRO A 243 -19.54 -23.20 -9.53
N MET A 244 -18.42 -22.67 -10.02
CA MET A 244 -18.34 -21.29 -10.55
C MET A 244 -19.31 -21.02 -11.71
N ASN A 245 -19.65 -22.04 -12.52
CA ASN A 245 -20.61 -21.90 -13.62
C ASN A 245 -22.06 -21.69 -13.15
N ALA A 246 -22.38 -21.95 -11.87
CA ALA A 246 -23.69 -21.72 -11.29
C ALA A 246 -23.89 -20.27 -10.81
N VAL A 247 -22.82 -19.47 -10.72
CA VAL A 247 -22.85 -18.08 -10.23
C VAL A 247 -23.92 -17.22 -10.93
N PRO A 248 -24.09 -17.24 -12.27
CA PRO A 248 -25.14 -16.46 -12.92
C PRO A 248 -26.56 -16.79 -12.45
N GLY A 249 -26.83 -18.06 -12.13
CA GLY A 249 -28.11 -18.49 -11.60
C GLY A 249 -28.30 -18.07 -10.15
N GLU A 250 -27.26 -18.23 -9.31
CA GLU A 250 -27.32 -17.86 -7.90
C GLU A 250 -27.44 -16.34 -7.69
N LEU A 251 -26.85 -15.53 -8.57
CA LEU A 251 -27.00 -14.06 -8.56
C LEU A 251 -28.45 -13.58 -8.68
N THR A 252 -29.34 -14.39 -9.27
CA THR A 252 -30.78 -14.06 -9.35
C THR A 252 -31.50 -14.23 -8.02
N ARG A 253 -30.91 -14.97 -7.07
CA ARG A 253 -31.51 -15.35 -5.78
C ARG A 253 -30.83 -14.71 -4.59
N ALA A 254 -29.60 -14.21 -4.76
CA ALA A 254 -28.81 -13.59 -3.71
C ALA A 254 -29.27 -12.14 -3.46
N ASP A 255 -29.42 -11.73 -2.21
CA ASP A 255 -29.63 -10.33 -1.84
C ASP A 255 -28.29 -9.60 -1.72
N VAL A 256 -27.28 -10.28 -1.18
CA VAL A 256 -25.94 -9.77 -0.94
C VAL A 256 -24.92 -10.66 -1.66
N VAL A 257 -23.99 -10.05 -2.38
CA VAL A 257 -22.89 -10.75 -3.06
C VAL A 257 -21.59 -10.20 -2.50
N VAL A 258 -20.68 -11.06 -2.08
CA VAL A 258 -19.33 -10.66 -1.68
C VAL A 258 -18.32 -11.37 -2.57
N SER A 259 -17.52 -10.60 -3.32
CA SER A 259 -16.48 -11.14 -4.20
C SER A 259 -15.11 -10.81 -3.64
N CYS A 260 -14.30 -11.85 -3.40
CA CYS A 260 -12.92 -11.71 -2.92
C CYS A 260 -12.02 -12.76 -3.60
N THR A 261 -12.02 -12.82 -4.94
CA THR A 261 -11.18 -13.78 -5.67
C THR A 261 -9.80 -13.23 -5.98
N GLY A 262 -8.86 -14.13 -6.27
CA GLY A 262 -7.55 -13.77 -6.84
C GLY A 262 -7.51 -13.94 -8.36
N ALA A 263 -8.64 -13.71 -9.04
CA ALA A 263 -8.71 -13.81 -10.49
C ALA A 263 -7.94 -12.66 -11.16
N THR A 264 -7.39 -12.92 -12.35
CA THR A 264 -6.60 -11.95 -13.11
C THR A 264 -7.48 -11.15 -14.08
N GLY A 265 -8.78 -11.04 -13.79
CA GLY A 265 -9.80 -10.44 -14.65
C GLY A 265 -11.19 -10.53 -14.05
N LEU A 266 -12.16 -9.91 -14.71
CA LEU A 266 -13.53 -9.78 -14.21
C LEU A 266 -14.21 -11.14 -14.05
N VAL A 267 -14.68 -11.42 -12.85
CA VAL A 267 -15.55 -12.56 -12.52
C VAL A 267 -17.00 -12.22 -12.84
N LEU A 268 -17.42 -10.97 -12.57
CA LEU A 268 -18.77 -10.47 -12.81
C LEU A 268 -18.75 -9.27 -13.76
N THR A 269 -19.23 -9.47 -14.99
CA THR A 269 -19.42 -8.36 -15.94
C THR A 269 -20.68 -7.56 -15.59
N ALA A 270 -20.71 -6.28 -15.96
CA ALA A 270 -21.91 -5.46 -15.76
C ALA A 270 -23.14 -6.03 -16.48
N GLU A 271 -22.95 -6.69 -17.62
CA GLU A 271 -24.03 -7.39 -18.34
C GLU A 271 -24.57 -8.58 -17.54
N ALA A 272 -23.71 -9.40 -16.94
CA ALA A 272 -24.12 -10.54 -16.11
C ALA A 272 -24.90 -10.06 -14.88
N VAL A 273 -24.43 -9.02 -14.20
CA VAL A 273 -25.13 -8.39 -13.06
C VAL A 273 -26.49 -7.84 -13.50
N ALA A 274 -26.54 -7.10 -14.62
CA ALA A 274 -27.79 -6.55 -15.14
C ALA A 274 -28.79 -7.65 -15.55
N SER A 275 -28.30 -8.75 -16.13
CA SER A 275 -29.13 -9.91 -16.46
C SER A 275 -29.68 -10.59 -15.22
N ALA A 276 -28.86 -10.73 -14.17
CA ALA A 276 -29.29 -11.31 -12.91
C ALA A 276 -30.39 -10.48 -12.23
N VAL A 277 -30.25 -9.14 -12.22
CA VAL A 277 -31.27 -8.23 -11.69
C VAL A 277 -32.58 -8.32 -12.48
N ARG A 278 -32.53 -8.38 -13.82
CA ARG A 278 -33.73 -8.59 -14.66
C ARG A 278 -34.39 -9.95 -14.44
N GLY A 279 -33.58 -10.97 -14.14
CA GLY A 279 -34.04 -12.35 -13.91
C GLY A 279 -34.60 -12.62 -12.52
N ARG A 280 -34.61 -11.61 -11.62
CA ARG A 280 -35.16 -11.77 -10.27
C ARG A 280 -36.67 -11.88 -10.33
N ILE A 281 -37.19 -12.97 -9.79
CA ILE A 281 -38.63 -13.11 -9.54
C ILE A 281 -38.87 -12.51 -8.15
N THR A 282 -39.47 -11.32 -8.09
CA THR A 282 -39.88 -10.72 -6.82
C THR A 282 -40.96 -11.60 -6.17
N GLU A 283 -40.61 -12.31 -5.09
CA GLU A 283 -41.61 -12.87 -4.18
C GLU A 283 -42.24 -11.72 -3.37
N GLY A 284 -43.28 -11.10 -3.94
CA GLY A 284 -44.39 -10.44 -3.26
C GLY A 284 -44.17 -9.10 -2.52
N THR A 285 -44.70 -8.02 -3.09
CA THR A 285 -45.48 -7.05 -2.31
C THR A 285 -46.95 -7.28 -2.68
N PRO A 286 -47.85 -7.65 -1.74
CA PRO A 286 -49.26 -7.71 -2.05
C PRO A 286 -49.83 -6.30 -1.97
N ASP A 287 -50.14 -5.67 -3.11
CA ASP A 287 -51.14 -4.61 -3.11
C ASP A 287 -51.94 -4.57 -4.43
N ASP A 288 -53.21 -4.92 -4.26
CA ASP A 288 -54.41 -4.64 -5.03
C ASP A 288 -54.31 -4.05 -6.46
N ALA A 289 -54.51 -4.92 -7.45
CA ALA A 289 -55.21 -4.56 -8.68
C ALA A 289 -55.89 -5.77 -9.34
N ALA A 290 -56.76 -6.47 -8.60
CA ALA A 290 -57.78 -7.30 -9.23
C ALA A 290 -58.94 -6.40 -9.69
N GLY A 291 -59.19 -6.39 -11.01
CA GLY A 291 -60.52 -6.10 -11.54
C GLY A 291 -60.66 -4.81 -12.34
N ARG A 292 -60.27 -4.84 -13.61
CA ARG A 292 -61.04 -4.24 -14.71
C ARG A 292 -60.62 -4.82 -16.06
N ARG A 293 -61.35 -5.85 -16.51
CA ARG A 293 -61.48 -6.15 -17.94
C ARG A 293 -62.47 -5.16 -18.55
N PRO A 294 -62.28 -4.74 -19.80
CA PRO A 294 -63.38 -4.43 -20.67
C PRO A 294 -63.46 -5.48 -21.78
N ASP A 295 -64.53 -6.27 -21.76
CA ASP A 295 -65.05 -6.97 -22.93
C ASP A 295 -65.74 -5.96 -23.87
N ALA A 296 -65.44 -6.01 -25.17
CA ALA A 296 -66.43 -5.90 -26.26
C ALA A 296 -65.76 -6.11 -27.64
N ARG A 297 -66.27 -7.08 -28.41
CA ARG A 297 -66.00 -7.30 -29.86
C ARG A 297 -66.99 -6.47 -30.73
N PRO A 298 -67.14 -6.70 -32.06
CA PRO A 298 -66.41 -6.08 -33.17
C PRO A 298 -67.35 -5.36 -34.18
N GLY A 299 -66.82 -4.57 -35.12
CA GLY A 299 -67.57 -4.27 -36.36
C GLY A 299 -67.21 -2.99 -37.13
N ALA A 300 -66.63 -3.20 -38.32
CA ALA A 300 -66.84 -2.52 -39.61
C ALA A 300 -66.55 -1.00 -39.80
N GLY A 301 -65.77 -0.69 -40.85
CA GLY A 301 -65.92 0.55 -41.61
C GLY A 301 -64.63 1.19 -42.17
N GLU A 302 -64.24 0.73 -43.36
CA GLU A 302 -63.63 1.45 -44.50
C GLU A 302 -62.47 2.46 -44.30
N ALA A 303 -61.31 2.11 -44.88
CA ALA A 303 -60.33 3.04 -45.48
C ALA A 303 -60.83 3.53 -46.86
N PRO A 304 -60.28 4.58 -47.55
CA PRO A 304 -58.87 4.72 -47.96
C PRO A 304 -58.36 6.21 -47.88
N ALA A 305 -57.13 6.64 -48.20
CA ALA A 305 -56.20 6.26 -49.24
C ALA A 305 -54.74 6.74 -48.96
N HIS A 306 -53.82 5.88 -49.38
CA HIS A 306 -52.39 6.08 -49.66
C HIS A 306 -52.16 7.05 -50.86
N PRO A 307 -50.93 7.58 -51.14
CA PRO A 307 -49.74 6.73 -51.34
C PRO A 307 -48.30 7.29 -51.14
N ARG A 308 -47.38 6.31 -50.93
CA ARG A 308 -46.01 6.14 -51.46
C ARG A 308 -44.93 7.18 -51.08
N ALA A 309 -43.64 6.84 -50.91
CA ALA A 309 -42.85 5.63 -51.13
C ALA A 309 -41.56 5.71 -50.28
N ALA A 310 -40.93 4.54 -50.11
CA ALA A 310 -39.61 4.36 -49.53
C ALA A 310 -38.49 4.93 -50.43
N GLN A 311 -37.38 5.40 -49.82
CA GLN A 311 -36.03 4.96 -50.16
C GLN A 311 -34.97 5.48 -49.18
N ALA A 312 -33.91 4.69 -49.07
CA ALA A 312 -32.79 4.76 -48.15
C ALA A 312 -31.89 5.99 -48.32
N GLY A 313 -31.19 6.36 -47.25
CA GLY A 313 -30.13 7.37 -47.28
C GLY A 313 -29.43 7.51 -45.94
N THR A 314 -28.20 7.00 -45.88
CA THR A 314 -27.16 7.27 -44.88
C THR A 314 -27.08 8.74 -44.45
N ALA A 315 -27.16 9.03 -43.14
CA ALA A 315 -26.94 10.37 -42.60
C ALA A 315 -25.67 10.39 -41.73
N ALA A 316 -24.61 10.89 -42.35
CA ALA A 316 -23.39 11.34 -41.69
C ALA A 316 -23.64 12.69 -40.98
N ARG A 317 -22.85 12.92 -39.93
CA ARG A 317 -22.81 14.13 -39.09
C ARG A 317 -22.54 15.41 -39.90
N GLY A 318 -23.19 16.49 -39.52
CA GLY A 318 -22.88 17.88 -39.88
C GLY A 318 -23.61 18.87 -38.95
N PRO A 319 -23.03 20.05 -38.63
CA PRO A 319 -23.23 20.74 -37.36
C PRO A 319 -24.28 21.86 -37.40
N ALA A 320 -24.96 22.08 -36.27
CA ALA A 320 -25.78 23.25 -35.95
C ALA A 320 -25.69 23.43 -34.43
N GLY A 321 -25.61 24.61 -33.83
CA GLY A 321 -25.58 26.00 -34.27
C GLY A 321 -25.24 26.81 -33.01
N ALA A 322 -24.62 27.97 -33.19
CA ALA A 322 -24.27 28.87 -32.09
C ALA A 322 -25.54 29.42 -31.42
N ASP A 323 -25.63 29.32 -30.10
CA ASP A 323 -26.60 30.06 -29.28
C ASP A 323 -25.90 31.29 -28.68
N GLU A 324 -26.40 32.46 -29.07
CA GLU A 324 -25.97 33.79 -28.66
C GLU A 324 -26.39 34.07 -27.21
N ASN A 325 -25.51 33.82 -26.22
CA ASN A 325 -25.44 34.58 -24.95
C ASN A 325 -24.31 34.07 -24.01
N CYS A 326 -23.08 33.95 -24.52
CA CYS A 326 -21.90 33.69 -23.70
C CYS A 326 -20.88 34.83 -23.91
N PRO A 327 -20.51 35.61 -22.88
CA PRO A 327 -19.55 36.71 -23.05
C PRO A 327 -18.12 36.20 -22.85
N LEU A 328 -17.68 35.20 -23.63
CA LEU A 328 -16.29 34.73 -23.62
C LEU A 328 -15.92 34.22 -25.02
N ASP A 329 -15.12 35.01 -25.74
CA ASP A 329 -14.61 34.72 -27.07
C ASP A 329 -13.34 33.85 -26.93
N LEU A 330 -13.50 32.52 -27.00
CA LEU A 330 -12.45 31.52 -26.73
C LEU A 330 -11.70 30.89 -27.93
N PRO A 331 -11.63 31.44 -29.17
CA PRO A 331 -10.72 30.89 -30.18
C PRO A 331 -9.36 31.60 -30.29
N ALA A 332 -9.06 32.63 -29.48
CA ALA A 332 -7.81 33.40 -29.62
C ALA A 332 -6.65 32.99 -28.69
N VAL A 333 -6.75 31.89 -27.95
CA VAL A 333 -5.67 31.41 -27.06
C VAL A 333 -5.31 29.96 -27.38
N GLN A 334 -4.79 29.74 -28.59
CA GLN A 334 -4.15 28.47 -28.99
C GLN A 334 -2.68 28.63 -29.39
N ALA A 335 -2.01 29.67 -28.87
CA ALA A 335 -0.56 29.82 -29.04
C ALA A 335 0.09 30.49 -27.82
N ALA A 336 0.11 29.80 -26.68
CA ALA A 336 1.04 30.07 -25.60
C ALA A 336 1.42 28.74 -24.92
N PRO A 337 2.70 28.33 -24.92
CA PRO A 337 3.12 27.13 -24.20
C PRO A 337 3.22 27.48 -22.70
N GLY A 338 2.64 26.64 -21.83
CA GLY A 338 2.92 26.71 -20.39
C GLY A 338 1.73 26.79 -19.42
N PHE A 339 0.48 26.54 -19.84
CA PHE A 339 -0.65 26.49 -18.90
C PHE A 339 -1.25 25.09 -18.82
N SER A 340 -0.99 24.39 -17.70
CA SER A 340 -1.67 23.14 -17.33
C SER A 340 -2.81 23.47 -16.35
N VAL A 341 -4.04 23.18 -16.74
CA VAL A 341 -5.25 23.37 -15.92
C VAL A 341 -5.49 22.10 -15.11
N LEU A 342 -4.63 21.80 -14.14
CA LEU A 342 -4.86 20.82 -13.06
C LEU A 342 -3.96 21.20 -11.88
N GLY A 343 -4.39 22.14 -11.04
CA GLY A 343 -3.60 22.63 -9.93
C GLY A 343 -4.46 23.20 -8.83
N GLU A 344 -5.22 22.36 -8.14
CA GLU A 344 -5.91 22.79 -6.90
C GLU A 344 -5.93 21.73 -5.78
N ALA A 345 -5.16 20.64 -5.88
CA ALA A 345 -5.12 19.60 -4.84
C ALA A 345 -3.76 19.48 -4.12
N ALA A 346 -2.79 20.37 -4.38
CA ALA A 346 -1.41 20.15 -3.91
C ALA A 346 -1.01 20.92 -2.64
N VAL A 347 -1.81 21.85 -2.11
CA VAL A 347 -1.32 22.74 -1.02
C VAL A 347 -2.36 23.03 0.07
N ALA A 348 -3.09 22.01 0.51
CA ALA A 348 -3.84 22.08 1.76
C ALA A 348 -3.20 21.13 2.78
N GLY A 349 -2.34 21.67 3.65
CA GLY A 349 -1.84 20.96 4.84
C GLY A 349 -0.32 20.74 4.94
N MET A 350 0.50 21.26 4.01
CA MET A 350 1.96 21.09 4.09
C MET A 350 2.60 22.10 5.07
N PRO A 351 3.51 21.67 5.97
CA PRO A 351 4.31 22.57 6.79
C PRO A 351 5.29 23.38 5.92
N ALA A 352 5.57 24.63 6.32
CA ALA A 352 6.35 25.60 5.53
C ALA A 352 7.76 25.11 5.10
N ALA A 353 8.35 24.14 5.80
CA ALA A 353 9.64 23.54 5.46
C ALA A 353 9.59 22.66 4.18
N GLU A 354 8.42 22.15 3.80
CA GLU A 354 8.25 21.32 2.59
C GLU A 354 8.14 22.16 1.31
N LEU A 355 7.80 23.45 1.43
CA LEU A 355 7.77 24.40 0.30
C LEU A 355 9.17 24.81 -0.16
N GLU A 356 10.13 24.92 0.76
CA GLU A 356 11.52 25.28 0.42
C GLU A 356 12.25 24.15 -0.34
N GLN A 357 11.88 22.89 -0.12
CA GLN A 357 12.47 21.75 -0.83
C GLN A 357 11.90 21.54 -2.24
N HIS A 358 10.63 21.91 -2.47
CA HIS A 358 10.06 21.92 -3.82
C HIS A 358 10.68 23.01 -4.72
N ALA A 359 11.08 24.15 -4.15
CA ALA A 359 11.78 25.20 -4.87
C ALA A 359 13.17 24.73 -5.38
N ALA A 360 13.87 23.89 -4.61
CA ALA A 360 15.19 23.37 -4.98
C ALA A 360 15.17 22.34 -6.13
N TRP A 361 14.03 21.73 -6.44
CA TRP A 361 13.91 20.76 -7.54
C TRP A 361 13.72 21.43 -8.92
N VAL A 362 13.27 22.69 -8.94
CA VAL A 362 13.09 23.46 -10.19
C VAL A 362 14.44 23.97 -10.75
N ASP A 363 15.47 24.11 -9.92
CA ASP A 363 16.77 24.66 -10.34
C ASP A 363 17.68 23.70 -11.14
N ASN A 364 17.32 22.41 -11.28
CA ASN A 364 18.17 21.41 -11.95
C ASN A 364 17.52 20.67 -13.14
N ALA A 365 16.38 21.16 -13.65
CA ALA A 365 15.83 20.64 -14.90
C ALA A 365 16.63 21.19 -16.11
N PRO A 366 16.96 20.37 -17.14
CA PRO A 366 17.56 20.88 -18.37
C PRO A 366 16.56 21.83 -19.05
N GLY A 367 16.84 23.12 -18.98
CA GLY A 367 15.93 24.17 -19.45
C GLY A 367 15.56 24.03 -20.93
N PRO A 368 14.33 24.38 -21.33
CA PRO A 368 13.97 24.45 -22.74
C PRO A 368 14.82 25.51 -23.42
N GLN A 369 15.54 25.12 -24.48
CA GLN A 369 16.24 26.04 -25.37
C GLN A 369 15.20 26.98 -26.01
N THR A 370 15.04 28.17 -25.41
CA THR A 370 14.28 29.26 -26.01
C THR A 370 15.28 30.24 -26.61
N SER A 371 15.07 30.53 -27.88
CA SER A 371 15.85 31.48 -28.66
C SER A 371 15.82 32.86 -28.02
N ALA A 372 17.02 33.42 -27.78
CA ALA A 372 17.33 34.85 -27.62
C ALA A 372 16.14 35.79 -27.35
N ALA A 373 15.84 36.00 -26.06
CA ALA A 373 15.05 37.15 -25.60
C ALA A 373 15.99 38.20 -25.00
N ASP A 374 15.69 39.46 -25.30
CA ASP A 374 16.39 40.71 -24.98
C ASP A 374 16.88 40.81 -23.51
N PRO A 375 18.08 41.36 -23.22
CA PRO A 375 18.58 41.54 -21.86
C PRO A 375 17.94 42.73 -21.10
N ALA A 376 16.72 43.13 -21.45
CA ALA A 376 16.09 44.38 -21.00
C ALA A 376 14.90 44.20 -20.02
N THR A 377 14.63 42.99 -19.52
CA THR A 377 13.55 42.75 -18.54
C THR A 377 14.09 42.10 -17.28
N VAL A 378 14.93 42.84 -16.55
CA VAL A 378 15.01 42.70 -15.10
C VAL A 378 14.14 43.82 -14.56
N LEU A 379 12.93 43.50 -14.11
CA LEU A 379 12.06 44.48 -13.48
C LEU A 379 12.74 44.97 -12.19
N ASP A 380 12.74 46.28 -11.96
CA ASP A 380 13.28 46.89 -10.75
C ASP A 380 12.47 46.36 -9.53
N PRO A 381 13.12 45.91 -8.44
CA PRO A 381 12.43 45.47 -7.23
C PRO A 381 11.39 46.48 -6.69
N ALA A 382 11.57 47.78 -6.96
CA ALA A 382 10.59 48.80 -6.62
C ALA A 382 9.31 48.73 -7.49
N GLU A 383 9.46 48.46 -8.79
CA GLU A 383 8.34 48.28 -9.72
C GLU A 383 7.60 46.97 -9.46
N GLU A 384 8.32 45.92 -9.04
CA GLU A 384 7.76 44.64 -8.64
C GLU A 384 6.92 44.76 -7.35
N ALA A 385 7.41 45.54 -6.37
CA ALA A 385 6.64 45.84 -5.16
C ALA A 385 5.38 46.66 -5.46
N GLU A 386 5.44 47.60 -6.40
CA GLU A 386 4.29 48.41 -6.82
C GLU A 386 3.25 47.58 -7.59
N ALA A 387 3.71 46.64 -8.43
CA ALA A 387 2.83 45.67 -9.11
C ALA A 387 2.15 44.71 -8.13
N ILE A 388 2.87 44.21 -7.12
CA ILE A 388 2.31 43.36 -6.06
C ILE A 388 1.30 44.14 -5.22
N ALA A 389 1.60 45.39 -4.88
CA ALA A 389 0.68 46.27 -4.14
C ALA A 389 -0.59 46.59 -4.96
N ALA A 390 -0.44 46.84 -6.27
CA ALA A 390 -1.56 47.06 -7.19
C ALA A 390 -2.44 45.81 -7.33
N LEU A 391 -1.84 44.61 -7.41
CA LEU A 391 -2.55 43.34 -7.46
C LEU A 391 -3.31 43.05 -6.15
N ALA A 392 -2.68 43.34 -5.00
CA ALA A 392 -3.30 43.21 -3.68
C ALA A 392 -4.48 44.18 -3.50
N ALA A 393 -4.34 45.42 -3.99
CA ALA A 393 -5.42 46.40 -3.99
C ALA A 393 -6.57 45.98 -4.92
N LEU A 394 -6.26 45.43 -6.10
CA LEU A 394 -7.26 44.91 -7.02
C LEU A 394 -8.05 43.74 -6.39
N ALA A 395 -7.36 42.80 -5.74
CA ALA A 395 -7.96 41.69 -5.02
C ALA A 395 -8.87 42.14 -3.86
N ALA A 396 -8.54 43.27 -3.21
CA ALA A 396 -9.39 43.87 -2.18
C ALA A 396 -10.67 44.51 -2.75
N THR A 397 -10.63 45.07 -3.97
CA THR A 397 -11.81 45.64 -4.64
C THR A 397 -12.71 44.64 -5.36
N VAL A 398 -12.15 43.56 -5.91
CA VAL A 398 -12.90 42.57 -6.71
C VAL A 398 -13.72 41.61 -5.82
N GLY A 399 -13.47 41.62 -4.50
CA GLY A 399 -14.05 40.65 -3.59
C GLY A 399 -13.37 39.30 -3.74
N ARG A 400 -13.35 38.51 -2.66
CA ARG A 400 -12.77 37.15 -2.67
C ARG A 400 -13.37 36.37 -3.84
N ILE A 401 -12.52 35.65 -4.59
CA ILE A 401 -12.96 34.56 -5.46
C ILE A 401 -13.95 33.74 -4.63
N PRO A 402 -15.22 33.58 -5.07
CA PRO A 402 -16.16 32.76 -4.32
C PRO A 402 -15.50 31.40 -4.16
N GLU A 403 -15.33 30.95 -2.91
CA GLU A 403 -15.02 29.56 -2.62
C GLU A 403 -15.86 28.71 -3.58
N ARG A 404 -15.19 27.81 -4.33
CA ARG A 404 -15.82 26.90 -5.30
C ARG A 404 -17.23 26.60 -4.81
N ARG A 405 -18.24 27.15 -5.51
CA ARG A 405 -19.64 26.87 -5.21
C ARG A 405 -19.73 25.35 -5.24
N LYS A 406 -19.83 24.71 -4.07
CA LYS A 406 -20.08 23.27 -3.96
C LYS A 406 -21.18 23.01 -4.98
N PRO A 407 -20.96 22.18 -6.02
CA PRO A 407 -21.99 21.98 -7.03
C PRO A 407 -23.27 21.70 -6.26
N GLU A 408 -24.28 22.56 -6.46
CA GLU A 408 -25.58 22.31 -5.85
C GLU A 408 -25.92 20.87 -6.19
N PRO A 409 -26.26 20.03 -5.20
CA PRO A 409 -26.50 18.62 -5.44
C PRO A 409 -27.55 18.55 -6.53
N VAL A 410 -27.13 18.17 -7.74
CA VAL A 410 -28.03 17.96 -8.85
C VAL A 410 -29.02 16.94 -8.31
N ALA A 411 -30.31 17.28 -8.29
CA ALA A 411 -31.34 16.39 -7.80
C ALA A 411 -31.20 15.07 -8.55
N GLU A 412 -30.56 14.09 -7.92
CA GLU A 412 -30.40 12.77 -8.51
C GLU A 412 -31.81 12.22 -8.69
N VAL A 413 -32.12 11.77 -9.90
CA VAL A 413 -33.34 11.01 -10.14
C VAL A 413 -33.35 9.87 -9.10
N PRO A 414 -34.37 9.78 -8.23
CA PRO A 414 -34.38 8.79 -7.15
C PRO A 414 -34.15 7.42 -7.75
N ARG A 415 -32.97 6.84 -7.49
CA ARG A 415 -32.68 5.49 -7.99
C ARG A 415 -33.64 4.54 -7.27
N PRO A 416 -34.23 3.56 -7.98
CA PRO A 416 -35.03 2.54 -7.32
C PRO A 416 -34.19 1.86 -6.24
N ALA A 417 -34.81 1.52 -5.11
CA ALA A 417 -34.13 0.88 -3.99
C ALA A 417 -33.32 -0.34 -4.50
N PRO A 418 -32.06 -0.49 -4.07
CA PRO A 418 -31.23 -1.59 -4.52
C PRO A 418 -31.85 -2.91 -4.10
N VAL A 419 -32.04 -3.79 -5.08
CA VAL A 419 -32.48 -5.17 -4.86
C VAL A 419 -31.28 -6.10 -4.70
N LEU A 420 -30.14 -5.75 -5.30
CA LEU A 420 -28.88 -6.48 -5.19
C LEU A 420 -27.79 -5.59 -4.57
N PHE A 421 -27.16 -6.10 -3.52
CA PHE A 421 -26.01 -5.49 -2.86
C PHE A 421 -24.75 -6.29 -3.23
N VAL A 422 -23.70 -5.61 -3.69
CA VAL A 422 -22.45 -6.23 -4.11
C VAL A 422 -21.32 -5.57 -3.36
N LEU A 423 -20.51 -6.38 -2.68
CA LEU A 423 -19.27 -5.97 -2.03
C LEU A 423 -18.11 -6.59 -2.82
N ASP A 424 -17.30 -5.76 -3.48
CA ASP A 424 -16.10 -6.21 -4.20
C ASP A 424 -14.84 -5.83 -3.40
N LEU A 425 -14.14 -6.84 -2.90
CA LEU A 425 -12.89 -6.70 -2.14
C LEU A 425 -11.71 -7.34 -2.87
N ALA A 426 -11.85 -7.67 -4.15
CA ALA A 426 -10.79 -8.26 -4.96
C ALA A 426 -9.86 -7.20 -5.56
N MET A 427 -8.60 -7.60 -5.78
CA MET A 427 -7.60 -6.78 -6.47
C MET A 427 -6.69 -7.70 -7.31
N PRO A 428 -6.73 -7.61 -8.65
CA PRO A 428 -7.61 -6.75 -9.48
C PRO A 428 -9.12 -7.00 -9.24
N ARG A 429 -9.98 -6.01 -9.52
CA ARG A 429 -11.43 -6.10 -9.25
C ARG A 429 -12.07 -7.32 -9.90
N ASP A 430 -12.97 -7.97 -9.16
CA ASP A 430 -13.78 -9.07 -9.67
C ASP A 430 -15.00 -8.55 -10.44
N VAL A 431 -15.51 -7.37 -10.05
CA VAL A 431 -16.75 -6.81 -10.59
C VAL A 431 -16.44 -5.63 -11.49
N ASP A 432 -17.09 -5.61 -12.65
CA ASP A 432 -16.99 -4.50 -13.59
C ASP A 432 -17.46 -3.18 -12.94
N ALA A 433 -16.62 -2.14 -12.99
CA ALA A 433 -16.92 -0.81 -12.47
C ALA A 433 -18.22 -0.22 -13.05
N ALA A 434 -18.60 -0.62 -14.27
CA ALA A 434 -19.85 -0.21 -14.89
C ALA A 434 -21.10 -0.64 -14.10
N ALA A 435 -20.98 -1.60 -13.18
CA ALA A 435 -22.05 -2.01 -12.27
C ALA A 435 -22.54 -0.87 -11.34
N HIS A 436 -21.70 0.13 -11.03
CA HIS A 436 -22.12 1.33 -10.27
C HIS A 436 -23.25 2.12 -10.94
N ARG A 437 -23.41 1.97 -12.25
CA ARG A 437 -24.43 2.67 -13.04
C ARG A 437 -25.72 1.86 -13.22
N LEU A 438 -25.77 0.63 -12.73
CA LEU A 438 -26.94 -0.23 -12.87
C LEU A 438 -28.03 0.14 -11.86
N THR A 439 -29.26 0.32 -12.35
CA THR A 439 -30.43 0.53 -11.50
C THR A 439 -30.77 -0.72 -10.69
N GLY A 440 -31.05 -0.56 -9.40
CA GLY A 440 -31.37 -1.68 -8.52
C GLY A 440 -30.14 -2.46 -8.02
N VAL A 441 -28.93 -2.01 -8.35
CA VAL A 441 -27.67 -2.56 -7.83
C VAL A 441 -26.99 -1.51 -6.95
N ARG A 442 -26.48 -1.93 -5.81
CA ARG A 442 -25.53 -1.15 -5.02
C ARG A 442 -24.21 -1.90 -4.97
N LEU A 443 -23.20 -1.36 -5.63
CA LEU A 443 -21.83 -1.83 -5.54
C LEU A 443 -21.09 -0.97 -4.51
N VAL A 444 -20.39 -1.62 -3.61
CA VAL A 444 -19.37 -1.04 -2.74
C VAL A 444 -18.09 -1.79 -3.06
N ASP A 445 -17.12 -1.09 -3.62
CA ASP A 445 -15.80 -1.61 -3.89
C ASP A 445 -14.76 -0.99 -2.95
N ILE A 446 -13.51 -1.41 -3.09
CA ILE A 446 -12.38 -0.89 -2.32
C ILE A 446 -12.27 0.64 -2.43
N GLU A 447 -12.51 1.22 -3.61
CA GLU A 447 -12.46 2.68 -3.83
C GLU A 447 -13.56 3.40 -3.03
N SER A 448 -14.79 2.89 -3.09
CA SER A 448 -15.92 3.41 -2.32
C SER A 448 -15.66 3.37 -0.79
N LEU A 449 -14.96 2.33 -0.31
CA LEU A 449 -14.59 2.21 1.09
C LEU A 449 -13.50 3.21 1.49
N ALA A 450 -12.52 3.46 0.62
CA ALA A 450 -11.47 4.43 0.86
C ALA A 450 -12.03 5.84 1.07
N GLU A 451 -13.02 6.23 0.26
CA GLU A 451 -13.67 7.54 0.38
C GLU A 451 -14.45 7.67 1.69
N ALA A 452 -15.16 6.61 2.10
CA ALA A 452 -15.98 6.62 3.30
C ALA A 452 -15.17 6.57 4.61
N SER A 453 -13.96 5.99 4.61
CA SER A 453 -13.14 5.86 5.84
C SER A 453 -12.44 7.15 6.24
N ALA A 454 -12.28 8.11 5.31
CA ALA A 454 -11.58 9.37 5.55
C ALA A 454 -12.26 10.28 6.61
N ASP A 455 -13.55 10.08 6.88
CA ASP A 455 -14.37 10.95 7.75
C ASP A 455 -14.48 10.46 9.22
N ALA A 456 -13.77 9.40 9.63
CA ALA A 456 -13.91 8.80 10.97
C ALA A 456 -13.09 9.54 12.07
N PRO A 457 -13.69 9.86 13.24
CA PRO A 457 -13.00 10.55 14.33
C PRO A 457 -12.07 9.61 15.13
N MET A 458 -10.79 9.53 14.74
CA MET A 458 -9.83 8.54 15.29
C MET A 458 -8.48 9.15 15.75
N ALA A 459 -8.41 10.48 15.88
CA ALA A 459 -7.12 11.19 16.05
C ALA A 459 -6.31 10.75 17.28
N ALA A 460 -6.96 10.52 18.43
CA ALA A 460 -6.24 10.23 19.69
C ALA A 460 -5.59 8.84 19.73
N ASP A 461 -6.27 7.80 19.22
CA ASP A 461 -5.72 6.44 19.14
C ASP A 461 -4.58 6.38 18.10
N VAL A 462 -4.76 7.05 16.96
CA VAL A 462 -3.72 7.17 15.92
C VAL A 462 -2.47 7.85 16.48
N ASP A 463 -2.60 8.91 17.28
CA ASP A 463 -1.46 9.59 17.90
C ASP A 463 -0.76 8.72 18.96
N GLN A 464 -1.48 7.82 19.63
CA GLN A 464 -0.85 6.83 20.50
C GLN A 464 -0.01 5.81 19.72
N VAL A 465 -0.56 5.29 18.61
CA VAL A 465 0.17 4.35 17.75
C VAL A 465 1.40 5.01 17.11
N ARG A 466 1.29 6.25 16.65
CA ARG A 466 2.44 7.01 16.11
C ARG A 466 3.58 7.15 17.13
N ARG A 467 3.26 7.33 18.41
CA ARG A 467 4.27 7.33 19.48
C ARG A 467 4.94 5.97 19.65
N ILE A 468 4.17 4.88 19.66
CA ILE A 468 4.71 3.52 19.71
C ILE A 468 5.67 3.29 18.53
N VAL A 469 5.26 3.66 17.31
CA VAL A 469 6.10 3.53 16.11
C VAL A 469 7.38 4.35 16.25
N ALA A 470 7.31 5.61 16.66
CA ALA A 470 8.49 6.46 16.82
C ALA A 470 9.50 5.90 17.83
N ASP A 471 9.03 5.41 18.98
CA ASP A 471 9.88 4.80 20.01
C ASP A 471 10.58 3.53 19.49
N GLU A 472 9.84 2.71 18.73
CA GLU A 472 10.34 1.45 18.17
C GLU A 472 11.31 1.66 17.01
N VAL A 473 11.09 2.67 16.16
CA VAL A 473 12.05 3.07 15.11
C VAL A 473 13.36 3.51 15.75
N ALA A 474 13.30 4.35 16.80
CA ALA A 474 14.49 4.80 17.52
C ALA A 474 15.24 3.62 18.16
N ALA A 475 14.51 2.68 18.78
CA ALA A 475 15.09 1.48 19.38
C ALA A 475 15.73 0.54 18.33
N PHE A 476 15.05 0.32 17.21
CA PHE A 476 15.55 -0.51 16.12
C PHE A 476 16.80 0.10 15.46
N GLY A 477 16.78 1.39 15.16
CA GLY A 477 17.94 2.10 14.61
C GLY A 477 19.15 2.05 15.55
N ALA A 478 18.93 2.21 16.87
CA ALA A 478 19.99 2.07 17.86
C ALA A 478 20.59 0.66 17.89
N ALA A 479 19.75 -0.38 17.81
CA ALA A 479 20.20 -1.76 17.75
C ALA A 479 21.00 -2.05 16.47
N LEU A 480 20.55 -1.53 15.32
CA LEU A 480 21.24 -1.70 14.05
C LEU A 480 22.63 -1.05 14.06
N ARG A 481 22.75 0.19 14.55
CA ARG A 481 24.05 0.87 14.70
C ARG A 481 25.00 0.12 15.63
N ALA A 482 24.49 -0.42 16.74
CA ALA A 482 25.29 -1.23 17.65
C ALA A 482 25.81 -2.54 17.01
N ALA A 483 24.99 -3.18 16.15
CA ALA A 483 25.38 -4.37 15.40
C ALA A 483 26.52 -4.07 14.41
N HIS A 484 26.44 -2.96 13.68
CA HIS A 484 27.46 -2.54 12.70
C HIS A 484 28.85 -2.31 13.28
N ILE A 485 28.94 -1.97 14.57
CA ILE A 485 30.23 -1.69 15.24
C ILE A 485 30.87 -2.93 15.83
N THR A 486 30.10 -3.98 16.07
CA THR A 486 30.61 -5.20 16.71
C THR A 486 31.78 -5.82 15.94
N PRO A 487 31.75 -5.97 14.60
CA PRO A 487 32.89 -6.47 13.82
C PRO A 487 34.15 -5.61 13.97
N THR A 488 34.00 -4.28 13.97
CA THR A 488 35.11 -3.34 14.17
C THR A 488 35.75 -3.50 15.55
N VAL A 489 34.93 -3.70 16.58
CA VAL A 489 35.41 -3.98 17.96
C VAL A 489 36.14 -5.32 18.04
N VAL A 490 35.65 -6.35 17.35
CA VAL A 490 36.30 -7.66 17.30
C VAL A 490 37.65 -7.55 16.58
N ALA A 491 37.70 -6.90 15.42
CA ALA A 491 38.95 -6.67 14.68
C ALA A 491 40.00 -5.93 15.52
N LEU A 492 39.59 -4.89 16.26
CA LEU A 492 40.47 -4.16 17.18
C LEU A 492 41.07 -5.07 18.26
N ARG A 493 40.27 -5.99 18.83
CA ARG A 493 40.74 -6.94 19.84
C ARG A 493 41.68 -7.99 19.25
N THR A 494 41.43 -8.46 18.03
CA THR A 494 42.32 -9.37 17.31
C THR A 494 43.67 -8.71 17.06
N MET A 495 43.69 -7.50 16.51
CA MET A 495 44.93 -6.73 16.31
C MET A 495 45.73 -6.58 17.60
N ALA A 496 45.05 -6.26 18.72
CA ALA A 496 45.71 -6.12 20.00
C ALA A 496 46.27 -7.45 20.52
N ALA A 497 45.57 -8.57 20.30
CA ALA A 497 46.07 -9.90 20.64
C ALA A 497 47.31 -10.27 19.83
N ASP A 498 47.37 -9.90 18.55
CA ASP A 498 48.53 -10.14 17.68
C ASP A 498 49.76 -9.32 18.12
N VAL A 499 49.55 -8.05 18.51
CA VAL A 499 50.60 -7.21 19.11
C VAL A 499 51.14 -7.84 20.40
N VAL A 500 50.25 -8.34 21.27
CA VAL A 500 50.65 -9.02 22.51
C VAL A 500 51.46 -10.29 22.17
N ALA A 501 50.98 -11.12 21.23
CA ALA A 501 51.69 -12.34 20.83
C ALA A 501 53.09 -12.03 20.27
N GLY A 502 53.23 -10.99 19.45
CA GLY A 502 54.52 -10.55 18.91
C GLY A 502 55.50 -10.09 20.00
N GLU A 503 55.03 -9.34 20.99
CA GLU A 503 55.89 -8.89 22.11
C GLU A 503 56.29 -10.02 23.05
N ILE A 504 55.40 -10.99 23.30
CA ILE A 504 55.76 -12.20 24.05
C ILE A 504 56.81 -13.02 23.29
N ALA A 505 56.68 -13.22 21.97
CA ALA A 505 57.69 -13.91 21.18
C ALA A 505 59.06 -13.18 21.20
N ARG A 506 59.07 -11.84 21.17
CA ARG A 506 60.29 -11.04 21.32
C ARG A 506 60.92 -11.22 22.70
N LEU A 507 60.11 -11.30 23.76
CA LEU A 507 60.59 -11.56 25.11
C LEU A 507 61.27 -12.92 25.21
N GLU A 508 60.67 -13.96 24.62
CA GLU A 508 61.24 -15.31 24.58
C GLU A 508 62.60 -15.34 23.88
N GLY A 509 62.73 -14.64 22.74
CA GLY A 509 64.00 -14.54 22.03
C GLY A 509 65.09 -13.79 22.78
N ARG A 510 64.74 -12.79 23.61
CA ARG A 510 65.70 -11.97 24.36
C ARG A 510 66.09 -12.56 25.72
N LEU A 511 65.21 -13.36 26.32
CA LEU A 511 65.39 -13.96 27.65
C LEU A 511 65.13 -15.48 27.60
N PRO A 512 65.98 -16.26 26.90
CA PRO A 512 65.77 -17.70 26.73
C PRO A 512 65.88 -18.51 28.04
N GLY A 513 66.50 -17.94 29.09
CA GLY A 513 66.65 -18.57 30.41
C GLY A 513 65.51 -18.29 31.40
N LEU A 514 64.42 -17.67 30.95
CA LEU A 514 63.28 -17.36 31.82
C LEU A 514 62.45 -18.61 32.12
N ASP A 515 62.25 -18.90 33.40
CA ASP A 515 61.39 -19.99 33.89
C ASP A 515 59.94 -19.85 33.34
N ASP A 516 59.33 -20.99 33.00
CA ASP A 516 58.00 -21.07 32.37
C ASP A 516 56.92 -20.45 33.24
N LYS A 517 57.05 -20.57 34.56
CA LYS A 517 56.12 -19.94 35.53
C LYS A 517 56.17 -18.42 35.46
N HIS A 518 57.37 -17.85 35.38
CA HIS A 518 57.54 -16.40 35.25
C HIS A 518 57.07 -15.91 33.88
N ARG A 519 57.31 -16.69 32.82
CA ARG A 519 56.82 -16.40 31.47
C ARG A 519 55.29 -16.33 31.40
N ALA A 520 54.62 -17.30 32.01
CA ALA A 520 53.16 -17.33 32.09
C ALA A 520 52.62 -16.11 32.87
N GLU A 521 53.23 -15.73 33.99
CA GLU A 521 52.78 -14.58 34.77
C GLU A 521 52.98 -13.25 34.02
N ILE A 522 54.10 -13.08 33.31
CA ILE A 522 54.34 -11.91 32.46
C ILE A 522 53.30 -11.85 31.32
N THR A 523 53.05 -12.98 30.66
CA THR A 523 52.06 -13.08 29.58
C THR A 523 50.68 -12.70 30.07
N GLN A 524 50.27 -13.23 31.22
CA GLN A 524 48.97 -12.93 31.83
C GLN A 524 48.87 -11.47 32.32
N THR A 525 49.99 -10.86 32.70
CA THR A 525 50.05 -9.45 33.09
C THR A 525 49.85 -8.55 31.87
N VAL A 526 50.57 -8.81 30.77
CA VAL A 526 50.44 -8.06 29.52
C VAL A 526 49.03 -8.16 28.95
N LYS A 527 48.46 -9.38 28.88
CA LYS A 527 47.06 -9.59 28.46
C LYS A 527 46.08 -8.79 29.32
N ARG A 528 46.19 -8.86 30.65
CA ARG A 528 45.32 -8.08 31.56
C ARG A 528 45.43 -6.58 31.36
N VAL A 529 46.61 -6.05 31.06
CA VAL A 529 46.80 -4.61 30.79
C VAL A 529 46.08 -4.23 29.51
N VAL A 530 46.28 -4.98 28.42
CA VAL A 530 45.63 -4.71 27.13
C VAL A 530 44.11 -4.84 27.22
N ASP A 531 43.61 -5.89 27.87
CA ASP A 531 42.17 -6.08 28.10
C ASP A 531 41.56 -4.89 28.87
N LYS A 532 42.24 -4.40 29.90
CA LYS A 532 41.79 -3.22 30.67
C LYS A 532 41.81 -1.94 29.83
N LEU A 533 42.82 -1.75 28.99
CA LEU A 533 42.92 -0.59 28.11
C LEU A 533 41.84 -0.58 27.03
N LEU A 534 41.45 -1.74 26.50
CA LEU A 534 40.44 -1.85 25.44
C LEU A 534 39.01 -1.97 25.97
N HIS A 535 38.80 -2.39 27.21
CA HIS A 535 37.45 -2.56 27.76
C HIS A 535 36.63 -1.26 27.73
N ALA A 536 37.13 -0.18 28.34
CA ALA A 536 36.38 1.08 28.43
C ALA A 536 36.12 1.74 27.06
N PRO A 537 37.10 1.88 26.15
CA PRO A 537 36.86 2.42 24.81
C PRO A 537 35.88 1.58 23.98
N THR A 538 35.98 0.24 24.02
CA THR A 538 35.08 -0.61 23.22
C THR A 538 33.64 -0.55 23.72
N VAL A 539 33.42 -0.47 25.04
CA VAL A 539 32.08 -0.25 25.61
C VAL A 539 31.56 1.15 25.26
N ARG A 540 32.40 2.18 25.37
CA ARG A 540 31.98 3.56 25.12
C ARG A 540 31.59 3.80 23.67
N VAL A 541 32.32 3.22 22.71
CA VAL A 541 31.97 3.30 21.28
C VAL A 541 30.61 2.65 21.02
N LYS A 542 30.33 1.47 21.59
CA LYS A 542 29.01 0.83 21.43
C LYS A 542 27.87 1.69 21.99
N GLN A 543 28.10 2.38 23.11
CA GLN A 543 27.12 3.30 23.68
C GLN A 543 26.91 4.54 22.81
N LEU A 544 27.99 5.20 22.41
CA LEU A 544 27.94 6.42 21.59
C LEU A 544 27.35 6.18 20.20
N ALA A 545 27.46 4.96 19.70
CA ALA A 545 26.85 4.58 18.43
C ALA A 545 25.36 4.29 18.50
N ALA A 546 24.85 3.92 19.68
CA ALA A 546 23.42 3.78 19.89
C ALA A 546 22.72 5.16 19.83
N GLU A 547 23.44 6.24 20.11
CA GLU A 547 22.94 7.62 20.07
C GLU A 547 22.77 8.15 18.61
N PRO A 548 21.83 9.08 18.36
CA PRO A 548 21.67 9.72 17.05
C PRO A 548 22.97 10.44 16.61
N GLY A 549 23.40 10.24 15.37
CA GLY A 549 24.67 10.78 14.85
C GLY A 549 25.92 9.91 15.11
N GLY A 550 25.75 8.75 15.75
CA GLY A 550 26.85 7.84 16.10
C GLY A 550 27.48 7.05 14.94
N ALA A 551 27.03 7.22 13.70
CA ALA A 551 27.51 6.48 12.54
C ALA A 551 29.03 6.66 12.28
N GLY A 552 29.56 7.85 12.58
CA GLY A 552 30.99 8.16 12.38
C GLY A 552 31.95 7.50 13.37
N TYR A 553 31.47 6.89 14.46
CA TYR A 553 32.37 6.29 15.46
C TYR A 553 33.01 4.98 14.98
N ALA A 554 32.33 4.22 14.12
CA ALA A 554 32.90 3.04 13.50
C ALA A 554 34.09 3.40 12.60
N ASP A 555 33.92 4.44 11.78
CA ASP A 555 34.95 4.92 10.86
C ASP A 555 36.10 5.58 11.62
N ALA A 556 35.80 6.37 12.66
CA ALA A 556 36.81 6.91 13.55
C ALA A 556 37.68 5.80 14.18
N LEU A 557 37.09 4.68 14.64
CA LEU A 557 37.88 3.56 15.13
C LEU A 557 38.76 2.92 14.05
N ARG A 558 38.23 2.73 12.84
CA ARG A 558 39.01 2.18 11.72
C ARG A 558 40.21 3.07 11.40
N THR A 559 40.01 4.38 11.34
CA THR A 559 41.07 5.35 11.07
C THR A 559 42.07 5.47 12.22
N LEU A 560 41.60 5.53 13.47
CA LEU A 560 42.48 5.72 14.64
C LEU A 560 43.40 4.50 14.90
N PHE A 561 42.96 3.30 14.54
CA PHE A 561 43.69 2.06 14.79
C PHE A 561 44.18 1.36 13.52
N ASP A 562 44.04 2.01 12.35
CA ASP A 562 44.45 1.47 11.03
C ASP A 562 43.97 0.03 10.82
N LEU A 563 42.69 -0.22 11.12
CA LEU A 563 42.11 -1.56 11.04
C LEU A 563 41.89 -1.94 9.57
N ASP A 564 42.54 -3.02 9.16
CA ASP A 564 42.40 -3.59 7.81
C ASP A 564 40.94 -3.96 7.48
N GLN A 565 40.46 -3.49 6.33
CA GLN A 565 39.09 -3.71 5.86
C GLN A 565 38.83 -5.20 5.55
N GLU A 566 39.83 -5.96 5.11
CA GLU A 566 39.68 -7.40 4.86
C GLU A 566 39.48 -8.15 6.18
N THR A 567 40.21 -7.78 7.22
CA THR A 567 40.07 -8.36 8.57
C THR A 567 38.68 -8.08 9.16
N VAL A 568 38.14 -6.86 9.02
CA VAL A 568 36.79 -6.53 9.47
C VAL A 568 35.73 -7.30 8.66
N ALA A 569 35.88 -7.37 7.34
CA ALA A 569 34.97 -8.11 6.46
C ALA A 569 34.98 -9.62 6.72
N ALA A 570 36.14 -10.20 7.05
CA ALA A 570 36.28 -11.60 7.41
C ALA A 570 35.53 -11.93 8.71
N VAL A 571 35.61 -11.05 9.71
CA VAL A 571 34.85 -11.19 10.97
C VAL A 571 33.36 -11.06 10.73
N SER A 572 32.92 -10.08 9.93
CA SER A 572 31.50 -9.92 9.56
C SER A 572 30.94 -11.16 8.85
N ARG A 573 31.70 -11.77 7.94
CA ARG A 573 31.31 -13.01 7.25
C ARG A 573 31.21 -14.21 8.22
N ALA A 574 32.18 -14.34 9.13
CA ALA A 574 32.19 -15.42 10.12
C ALA A 574 31.03 -15.34 11.11
N ASP A 575 30.67 -14.13 11.57
CA ASP A 575 29.48 -13.92 12.42
C ASP A 575 28.20 -14.29 11.66
N ASN A 576 28.07 -13.87 10.39
CA ASN A 576 26.91 -14.19 9.55
C ASN A 576 26.73 -15.71 9.32
N ASP A 577 27.80 -16.46 9.05
CA ASP A 577 27.73 -17.92 8.85
C ASP A 577 27.35 -18.67 10.15
N SER A 578 27.86 -18.20 11.30
CA SER A 578 27.63 -18.85 12.60
C SER A 578 26.20 -18.67 13.13
N GLU A 579 25.54 -17.56 12.80
CA GLU A 579 24.14 -17.30 13.17
C GLU A 579 23.16 -17.92 12.18
N ASN A 580 23.50 -17.99 10.88
CA ASN A 580 22.68 -18.68 9.88
C ASN A 580 22.56 -20.18 10.18
N SER A 581 23.59 -20.78 10.77
CA SER A 581 23.57 -22.15 11.32
C SER A 581 22.61 -22.32 12.51
N LYS A 582 22.35 -21.27 13.31
CA LYS A 582 21.50 -21.34 14.51
C LYS A 582 20.02 -21.07 14.19
N ASN A 583 19.75 -20.28 13.16
CA ASN A 583 18.39 -20.01 12.68
C ASN A 583 17.81 -21.13 11.79
N ARG A 584 18.62 -22.10 11.37
CA ARG A 584 18.12 -23.38 10.86
C ARG A 584 17.60 -24.21 12.03
N GLY A 585 16.30 -24.12 12.30
CA GLY A 585 15.61 -25.06 13.20
C GLY A 585 15.82 -26.52 12.72
N PRO A 586 15.64 -27.52 13.61
CA PRO A 586 15.87 -28.91 13.24
C PRO A 586 14.92 -29.30 12.10
N ALA A 587 15.52 -29.90 11.06
CA ALA A 587 14.90 -30.26 9.79
C ALA A 587 13.70 -31.21 9.93
#